data_AF-A0A246PZE6-F1
#
_entry.id   AF-A0A246PZE6-F1
#
_cell.length_a   1.000
_cell.length_b   1.000
_cell.length_c   1.000
_cell.angle_alpha   90.00
_cell.angle_beta   90.00
_cell.angle_gamma   90.00
#
_symmetry.space_group_name_H-M   'P 1'
#
loop_
_entity.id
_entity.type
_entity.pdbx_description
1 polymer ?
#
loop_
_entity_poly.entity_id
_entity_poly.type
_entity_poly.pdbx_seq_one_letter_code
_entity_poly.pdbx_strand_id
1 'polypeptide(L)'
;MTQRSYPYTAWVLKPSFKPSETTFVEGYSSHIWHGDISDAGKYYPQDKIYPTKAEAITHAEIMIQQQEEALIKKSVALEKRRAAITKAKSET
;
A
#
# COMPACT_ATOMS: atom_id res chain seq x y z
N MET A 1 4.85 4.86 23.20
CA MET A 1 4.52 5.78 22.10
C MET A 1 5.64 6.81 22.05
N THR A 2 6.47 6.80 21.00
CA THR A 2 7.45 7.87 20.79
C THR A 2 6.66 9.16 20.57
N GLN A 3 6.79 10.11 21.47
CA GLN A 3 6.05 11.37 21.44
C GLN A 3 6.52 12.16 20.21
N ARG A 4 5.77 12.10 19.11
CA ARG A 4 6.01 12.94 17.94
C ARG A 4 5.67 14.38 18.32
N SER A 5 6.59 15.30 18.05
CA SER A 5 6.30 16.73 18.15
C SER A 5 5.56 17.16 16.91
N TYR A 6 4.37 17.73 17.09
CA TYR A 6 3.59 18.32 16.01
C TYR A 6 3.82 19.84 15.95
N PRO A 7 3.78 20.47 14.76
CA PRO A 7 3.66 19.82 13.46
C PRO A 7 4.99 19.18 13.01
N TYR A 8 4.92 18.15 12.18
CA TYR A 8 6.09 17.61 11.51
C TYR A 8 5.76 17.18 10.08
N THR A 9 6.79 17.06 9.25
CA THR A 9 6.64 16.66 7.85
C THR A 9 7.14 15.24 7.66
N ALA A 10 6.39 14.44 6.90
CA ALA A 10 6.79 13.09 6.51
C ALA A 10 6.29 12.76 5.10
N TRP A 11 6.62 11.57 4.63
CA TRP A 11 6.29 11.09 3.30
C TRP A 11 5.16 10.06 3.36
N VAL A 12 4.21 10.17 2.45
CA VAL A 12 3.11 9.20 2.26
C VAL A 12 3.07 8.75 0.82
N LEU A 13 2.50 7.58 0.57
CA LEU A 13 2.28 7.10 -0.80
C LEU A 13 0.87 7.47 -1.27
N LYS A 14 0.78 8.13 -2.43
CA LYS A 14 -0.50 8.29 -3.14
C LYS A 14 -0.96 6.94 -3.72
N PRO A 15 -2.24 6.78 -4.11
CA PRO A 15 -2.71 5.57 -4.77
C PRO A 15 -1.92 5.19 -6.03
N SER A 16 -1.28 6.17 -6.68
CA SER A 16 -0.38 5.98 -7.82
C SER A 16 1.05 5.57 -7.43
N PHE A 17 1.28 5.15 -6.18
CA PHE A 17 2.62 4.85 -5.61
C PHE A 17 3.62 6.01 -5.63
N LYS A 18 3.17 7.22 -5.97
CA LYS A 18 4.03 8.41 -5.95
C LYS A 18 4.20 8.89 -4.50
N PRO A 19 5.43 9.02 -3.99
CA PRO A 19 5.69 9.65 -2.71
C PRO A 19 5.23 11.11 -2.73
N SER A 20 4.58 11.53 -1.65
CA SER A 20 4.13 12.89 -1.42
C SER A 20 4.57 13.32 -0.04
N GLU A 21 5.17 14.49 0.06
CA GLU A 21 5.41 15.13 1.34
C GLU A 21 4.07 15.59 1.93
N THR A 22 3.90 15.46 3.25
CA THR A 22 2.66 15.81 3.96
C THR A 22 2.99 16.26 5.37
N THR A 23 2.38 17.37 5.78
CA THR A 23 2.50 17.91 7.14
C THR A 23 1.44 17.30 8.03
N PHE A 24 1.87 16.73 9.15
CA PHE A 24 1.02 16.19 10.20
C PHE A 24 0.92 17.17 11.35
N VAL A 25 -0.31 17.40 11.83
CA VAL A 25 -0.62 18.43 12.84
C VAL A 25 -1.17 17.83 14.13
N GLU A 26 -1.68 16.61 14.09
CA GLU A 26 -2.29 15.96 15.25
C GLU A 26 -2.09 14.43 15.18
N GLY A 27 -1.94 13.80 16.35
CA GLY A 27 -1.94 12.35 16.46
C GLY A 27 -3.36 11.81 16.67
N TYR A 28 -3.69 10.73 15.96
CA TYR A 28 -4.95 10.03 16.10
C TYR A 28 -4.73 8.64 16.71
N SER A 29 -5.38 8.37 17.84
CA SER A 29 -5.31 7.07 18.51
C SER A 29 -6.68 6.66 19.01
N SER A 30 -7.10 5.45 18.62
CA SER A 30 -8.27 4.75 19.12
C SER A 30 -7.89 3.30 19.48
N HIS A 31 -8.84 2.50 19.96
CA HIS A 31 -8.57 1.10 20.35
C HIS A 31 -8.04 0.23 19.19
N ILE A 32 -8.32 0.59 17.94
CA ILE A 32 -7.97 -0.21 16.75
C ILE A 32 -7.22 0.58 15.67
N TRP A 33 -7.18 1.91 15.78
CA TRP A 33 -6.56 2.78 14.79
C TRP A 33 -5.51 3.66 15.44
N HIS A 34 -4.29 3.60 14.90
CA HIS A 34 -3.19 4.48 15.29
C HIS A 34 -2.60 5.12 14.03
N GLY A 35 -2.46 6.44 14.06
CA GLY A 35 -1.97 7.21 12.93
C GLY A 35 -2.00 8.70 13.24
N ASP A 36 -1.85 9.52 12.20
CA ASP A 36 -1.75 10.97 12.36
C ASP A 36 -2.68 11.66 11.35
N ILE A 37 -3.11 12.88 11.70
CA ILE A 37 -3.98 13.73 10.88
C ILE A 37 -3.12 14.81 10.21
N SER A 38 -3.27 14.94 8.90
CA SER A 38 -2.60 15.98 8.13
C SER A 38 -3.19 17.36 8.37
N ASP A 39 -2.47 18.40 7.99
CA ASP A 39 -2.98 19.79 7.92
C ASP A 39 -4.30 19.93 7.13
N ALA A 40 -4.51 19.09 6.12
CA ALA A 40 -5.75 18.97 5.34
C ALA A 40 -6.88 18.18 6.05
N GLY A 41 -6.72 17.79 7.32
CA GLY A 41 -7.71 17.03 8.08
C GLY A 41 -7.83 15.55 7.70
N LYS A 42 -6.89 15.00 6.93
CA LYS A 42 -6.93 13.61 6.46
C LYS A 42 -6.16 12.69 7.41
N TYR A 43 -6.80 11.59 7.80
CA TYR A 43 -6.16 10.52 8.58
C TYR A 43 -5.21 9.67 7.72
N TYR A 44 -4.03 9.38 8.27
CA TYR A 44 -3.08 8.42 7.73
C TYR A 44 -2.71 7.42 8.82
N PRO A 45 -2.85 6.11 8.58
CA PRO A 45 -2.41 5.10 9.52
C PRO A 45 -0.89 5.10 9.64
N GLN A 46 -0.38 4.76 10.82
CA GLN A 46 1.03 4.91 11.17
C GLN A 46 1.97 4.12 10.23
N ASP A 47 1.55 2.98 9.71
CA ASP A 47 2.29 2.13 8.76
C ASP A 47 2.37 2.71 7.34
N LYS A 48 1.70 3.83 7.08
CA LYS A 48 1.71 4.57 5.81
C LYS A 48 2.37 5.94 5.91
N ILE A 49 3.03 6.23 7.03
CA ILE A 49 3.78 7.47 7.27
C ILE A 49 5.27 7.13 7.33
N TYR A 50 6.02 7.59 6.33
CA TYR A 50 7.44 7.30 6.16
C TYR A 50 8.29 8.51 6.56
N PRO A 51 9.26 8.35 7.47
CA PRO A 51 10.19 9.42 7.85
C PRO A 51 10.94 10.04 6.67
N THR A 52 11.32 9.22 5.68
CA THR A 52 12.11 9.67 4.52
C THR A 52 11.44 9.32 3.20
N LYS A 53 11.75 10.12 2.16
CA LYS A 53 11.33 9.82 0.79
C LYS A 53 11.84 8.46 0.31
N ALA A 54 13.07 8.11 0.69
CA ALA A 54 13.71 6.84 0.32
C ALA A 54 12.93 5.65 0.89
N GLU A 55 12.55 5.70 2.17
CA GLU A 55 11.71 4.66 2.77
C GLU A 55 10.35 4.53 2.09
N ALA A 56 9.70 5.65 1.75
CA ALA A 56 8.46 5.62 0.98
C ALA A 56 8.63 4.93 -0.38
N ILE A 57 9.74 5.22 -1.09
CA ILE A 57 10.05 4.59 -2.39
C ILE A 57 10.28 3.08 -2.23
N THR A 58 11.11 2.66 -1.27
CA THR A 58 11.35 1.24 -1.01
C THR A 58 10.06 0.49 -0.70
N HIS A 59 9.17 1.08 0.11
CA HIS A 59 7.87 0.49 0.37
C HIS A 59 6.98 0.42 -0.88
N ALA A 60 7.01 1.44 -1.74
CA ALA A 60 6.27 1.43 -3.01
C ALA A 60 6.75 0.29 -3.93
N GLU A 61 8.07 0.11 -4.06
CA GLU A 61 8.68 -0.96 -4.86
C GLU A 61 8.26 -2.34 -4.35
N ILE A 62 8.28 -2.56 -3.03
CA ILE A 62 7.82 -3.82 -2.42
C ILE A 62 6.34 -4.07 -2.75
N MET A 63 5.49 -3.05 -2.64
CA MET A 63 4.06 -3.20 -2.96
C MET A 63 3.82 -3.51 -4.43
N ILE A 64 4.59 -2.90 -5.34
CA ILE A 64 4.53 -3.19 -6.78
C ILE A 64 4.95 -4.64 -7.04
N GLN A 65 6.07 -5.08 -6.47
CA GLN A 65 6.55 -6.46 -6.59
C GLN A 65 5.50 -7.47 -6.10
N GLN A 66 4.86 -7.21 -4.96
CA GLN A 66 3.78 -8.06 -4.44
C GLN A 66 2.57 -8.12 -5.39
N GLN A 67 2.22 -7.00 -6.04
CA GLN A 67 1.16 -6.97 -7.04
C GLN A 67 1.52 -7.79 -8.27
N GLU A 68 2.76 -7.67 -8.77
CA GLU A 68 3.25 -8.45 -9.89
C GLU A 68 3.21 -9.95 -9.61
N GLU A 69 3.68 -10.39 -8.44
CA GLU A 69 3.62 -11.79 -8.03
C GLU A 69 2.18 -12.32 -7.94
N ALA A 70 1.26 -11.52 -7.41
CA ALA A 70 -0.15 -11.88 -7.34
C ALA A 70 -0.76 -11.99 -8.75
N LEU A 71 -0.38 -11.12 -9.69
CA LEU A 71 -0.82 -11.18 -11.08
C LEU A 71 -0.28 -12.41 -11.79
N ILE A 72 0.99 -12.77 -11.59
CA ILE A 72 1.60 -14.00 -12.14
C ILE A 72 0.87 -15.24 -11.62
N LYS A 73 0.60 -15.32 -10.31
CA LYS A 73 -0.18 -16.44 -9.75
C LYS A 73 -1.57 -16.55 -10.37
N LYS A 74 -2.22 -15.41 -10.62
CA LYS A 74 -3.52 -15.36 -11.29
C LYS A 74 -3.43 -15.79 -12.75
N SER A 75 -2.41 -15.38 -13.51
CA SER A 75 -2.26 -15.79 -14.91
C SER A 75 -2.07 -17.30 -15.05
N VAL A 76 -1.20 -17.90 -14.23
CA VAL A 76 -0.99 -19.36 -14.19
C VAL A 76 -2.28 -20.11 -13.85
N ALA A 77 -3.06 -19.61 -12.88
CA ALA A 77 -4.34 -20.23 -12.54
C ALA A 77 -5.36 -20.15 -13.69
N LEU A 78 -5.38 -19.03 -14.43
CA LEU A 78 -6.22 -18.87 -15.61
C LEU A 78 -5.82 -19.80 -16.76
N GLU A 79 -4.52 -20.01 -16.99
CA GLU A 79 -4.02 -20.95 -17.99
C GLU A 79 -4.45 -22.38 -17.68
N LYS A 80 -4.33 -22.82 -16.42
CA LYS A 80 -4.83 -24.14 -15.99
C LYS A 80 -6.32 -24.31 -16.26
N ARG A 81 -7.12 -23.29 -15.96
CA ARG A 81 -8.57 -23.30 -16.24
C ARG A 81 -8.87 -23.36 -17.74
N ARG A 82 -8.12 -22.62 -18.56
CA ARG A 82 -8.24 -22.67 -20.03
C ARG A 82 -7.92 -24.06 -20.56
N ALA A 83 -6.84 -24.68 -20.10
CA ALA A 83 -6.46 -26.04 -20.51
C ALA A 83 -7.54 -27.08 -20.16
N ALA A 84 -8.13 -26.98 -18.96
CA ALA A 84 -9.23 -27.85 -18.55
C ALA A 84 -10.46 -27.70 -19.46
N ILE A 85 -10.83 -26.46 -19.83
CA ILE A 85 -11.93 -26.20 -20.76
C ILE A 85 -11.61 -26.75 -22.16
N THR A 86 -10.41 -26.55 -22.68
CA THR A 86 -10.00 -27.07 -23.99
C THR A 86 -10.07 -28.59 -24.02
N LYS A 87 -9.59 -29.27 -22.97
CA LYS A 87 -9.69 -30.72 -22.85
C LYS A 87 -11.15 -31.20 -22.85
N ALA A 88 -12.01 -30.57 -22.05
CA ALA A 88 -13.43 -30.90 -22.01
C ALA A 88 -14.10 -30.73 -23.40
N LYS A 89 -13.72 -29.70 -24.16
CA LYS A 89 -14.22 -29.49 -25.54
C LYS A 89 -13.79 -30.59 -26.51
N SER A 90 -12.60 -31.16 -26.35
CA SER A 90 -12.14 -32.26 -27.22
C SER A 90 -12.72 -33.63 -26.86
N GLU A 91 -13.33 -33.76 -25.68
CA GLU A 91 -13.99 -34.98 -25.21
C GLU A 91 -15.49 -35.03 -25.57
N THR A 92 -16.00 -34.00 -26.27
CA THR A 92 -17.39 -33.90 -26.75
C THR A 92 -17.44 -34.03 -28.27
#